data_AF-A0A401WES0-F1
#
_entry.id   AF-A0A401WES0-F1
#
_cell.length_a   1.000
_cell.length_b   1.000
_cell.length_c   1.000
_cell.angle_alpha   90.00
_cell.angle_beta   90.00
_cell.angle_gamma   90.00
#
_symmetry.space_group_name_H-M   'P 1'
#
loop_
_entity.id
_entity.type
_entity.pdbx_description
1 polymer ?
#
loop_
_entity_poly.entity_id
_entity_poly.type
_entity_poly.pdbx_seq_one_letter_code
_entity_poly.pdbx_strand_id
1 'polypeptide(L)'
;MSHRYASESHRHVNKRTGVLVGGAATALVAAAIVLPQADASPERPGPQRTFSAESAARTASSLKAELGADRTAGWYLDAGKGRLVMNVLSADDAGKVEAEGAVARVVRNSTSELQAATRALRDTAAIPGTAWSIDPRTNHVSVVADRTVTGANLAALTAAVEKAGGGGMARIKRSAGEFRRYHGGGGGAGAATDTGGPDASASSEGTGGSGGTEGSGGSGATGGSGGSGGSVGGSAGQGDGSTGAPPVGGSAIFGGNARCSLGFNVTVQGAPAFLTAGHCGKGSANWTADQSGAQPLGTVADARFPESDFALVTYDDPAARPDSAVDLRNGGTQRISRAAEAAVGMRVQRSGSTTGLSDGTVTGLDATVNYGNGDIVNGLIQTDVCAEPGDSGGPMFSGDAAVGLTSGGSGDCTRGGETFFQPVTSALEATGARIGAGDGGSNAGSDGVERPAGR
;
A
#
# COMPACT_ATOMS: atom_id res chain seq x y z
N MET A 1 69.67 -5.28 2.96
CA MET A 1 70.78 -4.95 3.88
C MET A 1 70.30 -3.77 4.72
N SER A 2 69.70 -4.03 5.89
CA SER A 2 70.36 -4.03 7.23
C SER A 2 70.50 -2.59 7.77
N HIS A 3 70.06 -2.16 8.96
CA HIS A 3 69.55 -2.80 10.18
C HIS A 3 68.70 -1.79 11.00
N ARG A 4 67.88 -2.32 11.93
CA ARG A 4 67.18 -1.62 13.03
C ARG A 4 68.10 -1.46 14.27
N TYR A 5 67.56 -0.73 15.27
CA TYR A 5 67.88 -0.61 16.73
C TYR A 5 68.80 0.56 17.12
N ALA A 6 68.69 1.26 18.27
CA ALA A 6 67.63 1.52 19.26
C ALA A 6 68.19 2.46 20.36
N SER A 7 67.31 3.26 20.98
CA SER A 7 67.23 3.63 22.42
C SER A 7 68.46 4.18 23.17
N GLU A 8 68.30 5.36 23.80
CA GLU A 8 68.80 5.61 25.15
C GLU A 8 67.86 6.54 25.94
N SER A 9 67.67 6.21 27.22
CA SER A 9 66.73 6.82 28.16
C SER A 9 67.50 7.60 29.22
N HIS A 10 67.00 8.75 29.65
CA HIS A 10 67.38 9.34 30.94
C HIS A 10 66.15 9.72 31.76
N ARG A 11 65.97 8.98 32.86
CA ARG A 11 65.12 9.34 34.00
C ARG A 11 65.75 10.51 34.75
N HIS A 12 64.94 11.44 35.23
CA HIS A 12 65.19 12.07 36.52
C HIS A 12 63.89 12.12 37.34
N VAL A 13 63.95 11.47 38.49
CA VAL A 13 62.96 11.50 39.57
C VAL A 13 63.32 12.67 40.47
N ASN A 14 62.32 13.41 40.96
CA ASN A 14 62.42 14.04 42.28
C ASN A 14 61.08 13.91 43.01
N LYS A 15 61.10 13.11 44.08
CA LYS A 15 60.15 13.16 45.20
C LYS A 15 60.70 14.16 46.22
N ARG A 16 59.84 14.97 46.84
CA ARG A 16 59.83 15.19 48.29
C ARG A 16 58.57 15.95 48.73
N THR A 17 57.88 15.32 49.66
CA THR A 17 56.75 15.75 50.46
C THR A 17 57.17 16.76 51.53
N GLY A 18 56.30 17.72 51.89
CA GLY A 18 56.51 18.66 53.00
C GLY A 18 55.22 19.41 53.45
N VAL A 19 54.41 18.74 54.27
CA VAL A 19 53.84 19.15 55.58
C VAL A 19 53.22 20.57 55.82
N LEU A 20 51.92 20.53 56.21
CA LEU A 20 51.09 21.28 57.20
C LEU A 20 50.83 22.82 57.18
N VAL A 21 49.51 23.13 57.14
CA VAL A 21 48.67 24.01 58.00
C VAL A 21 48.97 25.52 58.12
N GLY A 22 47.94 26.32 57.82
CA GLY A 22 47.79 27.69 58.33
C GLY A 22 46.66 28.43 57.63
N GLY A 23 45.49 28.51 58.26
CA GLY A 23 44.38 29.32 57.76
C GLY A 23 44.61 30.81 57.96
N ALA A 24 44.16 31.63 57.01
CA ALA A 24 43.76 33.01 57.24
C ALA A 24 42.84 33.43 56.09
N ALA A 25 41.57 33.67 56.43
CA ALA A 25 40.58 34.25 55.53
C ALA A 25 40.99 35.69 55.18
N THR A 26 41.14 35.99 53.90
CA THR A 26 41.14 37.35 53.37
C THR A 26 40.19 37.40 52.18
N ALA A 27 38.99 37.93 52.43
CA ALA A 27 38.02 38.22 51.39
C ALA A 27 38.50 39.47 50.62
N LEU A 28 39.10 39.26 49.44
CA LEU A 28 39.27 40.29 48.43
C LEU A 28 38.14 40.15 47.43
N VAL A 29 37.18 41.07 47.48
CA VAL A 29 36.15 41.23 46.45
C VAL A 29 36.84 41.81 45.21
N ALA A 30 37.26 40.94 44.30
CA ALA A 30 37.58 41.34 42.94
C ALA A 30 36.26 41.37 42.15
N ALA A 31 35.81 42.56 41.78
CA ALA A 31 34.72 42.72 40.82
C ALA A 31 35.22 42.25 39.44
N ALA A 32 35.00 40.97 39.12
CA ALA A 32 35.17 40.46 37.78
C ALA A 32 34.04 41.01 36.92
N ILE A 33 34.39 41.79 35.89
CA ILE A 33 33.47 42.12 34.80
C ILE A 33 33.19 40.81 34.07
N VAL A 34 32.08 40.15 34.42
CA VAL A 34 31.55 39.01 33.68
C VAL A 34 30.86 39.58 32.45
N LEU A 35 31.53 39.50 31.29
CA LEU A 35 30.82 39.53 30.03
C LEU A 35 29.82 38.36 30.07
N PRO A 36 28.53 38.55 29.72
CA PRO A 36 27.66 37.42 29.49
C PRO A 36 28.21 36.68 28.26
N GLN A 37 29.01 35.65 28.49
CA GLN A 37 29.09 34.56 27.55
C GLN A 37 27.70 33.95 27.58
N ALA A 38 26.90 34.29 26.57
CA ALA A 38 25.74 33.51 26.23
C ALA A 38 26.29 32.14 25.76
N ASP A 39 26.61 31.28 26.71
CA ASP A 39 26.64 29.85 26.48
C ASP A 39 25.20 29.48 26.10
N ALA A 40 24.89 29.58 24.81
CA ALA A 40 23.78 28.85 24.23
C ALA A 40 24.08 27.39 24.51
N SER A 41 23.48 26.86 25.58
CA SER A 41 23.40 25.43 25.79
C SER A 41 22.94 24.82 24.47
N PRO A 42 23.55 23.73 23.97
CA PRO A 42 22.99 23.04 22.81
C PRO A 42 21.52 22.81 23.13
N GLU A 43 20.67 23.43 22.32
CA GLU A 43 19.23 23.39 22.50
C GLU A 43 18.86 21.92 22.54
N ARG A 44 18.45 21.43 23.72
CA ARG A 44 18.09 20.02 23.85
C ARG A 44 16.99 19.77 22.83
N PRO A 45 17.12 18.75 21.95
CA PRO A 45 16.05 18.41 21.03
C PRO A 45 14.76 18.31 21.84
N GLY A 46 13.73 19.03 21.39
CA GLY A 46 12.43 19.06 22.06
C GLY A 46 11.88 17.64 22.25
N PRO A 47 10.98 17.42 23.22
CA PRO A 47 10.40 16.10 23.43
C PRO A 47 9.72 15.60 22.15
N GLN A 48 10.13 14.42 21.68
CA GLN A 48 9.61 13.81 20.45
C GLN A 48 8.10 13.57 20.56
N ARG A 49 7.37 13.98 19.52
CA ARG A 49 5.90 13.89 19.48
C ARG A 49 5.44 12.52 18.97
N THR A 50 4.24 12.12 19.39
CA THR A 50 3.52 11.00 18.77
C THR A 50 2.66 11.50 17.61
N PHE A 51 2.60 10.72 16.55
CA PHE A 51 1.90 11.04 15.31
C PHE A 51 0.93 9.92 14.96
N SER A 52 -0.28 10.30 14.52
CA SER A 52 -1.09 9.45 13.65
C SER A 52 -0.45 9.35 12.26
N ALA A 53 -0.80 8.34 11.46
CA ALA A 53 -0.27 8.22 10.10
C ALA A 53 -0.58 9.45 9.24
N GLU A 54 -1.76 10.06 9.42
CA GLU A 54 -2.16 11.27 8.71
C GLU A 54 -1.38 12.52 9.16
N SER A 55 -1.28 12.75 10.48
CA SER A 55 -0.50 13.90 10.99
C SER A 55 0.98 13.76 10.63
N ALA A 56 1.52 12.54 10.62
CA ALA A 56 2.85 12.24 10.10
C ALA A 56 2.95 12.60 8.62
N ALA A 57 2.00 12.18 7.77
CA ALA A 57 1.99 12.50 6.34
C ALA A 57 1.94 14.01 6.09
N ARG A 58 1.06 14.74 6.78
CA ARG A 58 0.97 16.21 6.67
C ARG A 58 2.27 16.91 7.07
N THR A 59 2.85 16.50 8.21
CA THR A 59 4.12 17.07 8.70
C THR A 59 5.26 16.76 7.75
N ALA A 60 5.35 15.53 7.27
CA ALA A 60 6.38 15.11 6.32
C ALA A 60 6.26 15.82 4.97
N SER A 61 5.04 16.05 4.47
CA SER A 61 4.81 16.85 3.26
C SER A 61 5.24 18.30 3.43
N SER A 62 4.96 18.91 4.60
CA SER A 62 5.43 20.27 4.92
C SER A 62 6.96 20.34 4.96
N LEU A 63 7.60 19.43 5.68
CA LEU A 63 9.06 19.34 5.75
C LEU A 63 9.68 19.09 4.38
N LYS A 64 9.09 18.22 3.55
CA LYS A 64 9.56 17.98 2.17
C LYS A 64 9.46 19.24 1.32
N ALA A 65 8.39 20.02 1.44
CA ALA A 65 8.21 21.27 0.70
C ALA A 65 9.24 22.33 1.13
N GLU A 66 9.57 22.41 2.42
CA GLU A 66 10.57 23.33 2.94
C GLU A 66 12.01 22.93 2.56
N LEU A 67 12.35 21.64 2.71
CA LEU A 67 13.71 21.14 2.55
C LEU A 67 14.06 20.83 1.08
N GLY A 68 13.09 20.40 0.29
CA GLY A 68 13.30 19.95 -1.09
C GLY A 68 13.68 18.47 -1.21
N ALA A 69 13.50 17.91 -2.41
CA ALA A 69 13.72 16.48 -2.68
C ALA A 69 15.21 16.07 -2.67
N ASP A 70 16.13 16.99 -2.97
CA ASP A 70 17.57 16.74 -2.99
C ASP A 70 18.21 16.79 -1.60
N ARG A 71 17.46 17.19 -0.56
CA ARG A 71 17.93 17.27 0.83
C ARG A 71 17.22 16.29 1.76
N THR A 72 16.23 15.58 1.21
CA THR A 72 15.41 14.60 1.91
C THR A 72 15.51 13.25 1.20
N ALA A 73 15.19 12.18 1.91
CA ALA A 73 15.36 10.81 1.42
C ALA A 73 14.17 9.92 1.82
N GLY A 74 12.97 10.49 1.71
CA GLY A 74 11.73 9.88 2.17
C GLY A 74 11.58 9.88 3.70
N TRP A 75 10.47 9.32 4.14
CA TRP A 75 10.09 9.28 5.55
C TRP A 75 9.26 8.02 5.81
N TYR A 76 9.13 7.64 7.07
CA TYR A 76 8.27 6.54 7.49
C TYR A 76 7.71 6.77 8.89
N LEU A 77 6.62 6.07 9.21
CA LEU A 77 6.07 6.00 10.55
C LEU A 77 6.65 4.78 11.27
N ASP A 78 7.36 5.00 12.38
CA ASP A 78 7.63 3.95 13.36
C ASP A 78 6.34 3.71 14.17
N ALA A 79 5.48 2.84 13.65
CA ALA A 79 4.17 2.55 14.24
C ALA A 79 4.24 1.99 15.67
N GLY A 80 5.33 1.33 16.04
CA GLY A 80 5.53 0.83 17.41
C GLY A 80 5.73 1.95 18.43
N LYS A 81 6.23 3.11 17.98
CA LYS A 81 6.49 4.28 18.83
C LYS A 81 5.62 5.49 18.49
N GLY A 82 4.82 5.40 17.42
CA GLY A 82 4.08 6.53 16.86
C GLY A 82 4.98 7.68 16.42
N ARG A 83 6.20 7.41 15.91
CA ARG A 83 7.16 8.46 15.56
C ARG A 83 7.26 8.64 14.05
N LEU A 84 7.15 9.89 13.59
CA LEU A 84 7.56 10.27 12.24
C LEU A 84 9.08 10.24 12.18
N VAL A 85 9.65 9.43 11.29
CA VAL A 85 11.08 9.43 10.98
C VAL A 85 11.28 9.99 9.59
N MET A 86 12.03 11.08 9.47
CA MET A 86 12.37 11.67 8.18
C MET A 86 13.86 11.50 7.91
N ASN A 87 14.18 10.98 6.72
CA ASN A 87 15.55 10.89 6.28
C ASN A 87 15.98 12.21 5.63
N VAL A 88 17.16 12.69 6.00
CA VAL A 88 17.79 13.91 5.50
C VAL A 88 19.25 13.63 5.13
N LEU A 89 19.91 14.56 4.44
CA LEU A 89 21.30 14.36 3.98
C LEU A 89 22.34 15.15 4.78
N SER A 90 21.91 16.00 5.71
CA SER A 90 22.80 16.85 6.51
C SER A 90 22.34 16.95 7.97
N ALA A 91 23.27 17.27 8.86
CA ALA A 91 22.96 17.56 10.27
C ALA A 91 22.13 18.84 10.43
N ASP A 92 22.34 19.83 9.56
CA ASP A 92 21.57 21.08 9.59
C ASP A 92 20.10 20.83 9.27
N ASP A 93 19.82 19.96 8.28
CA ASP A 93 18.44 19.56 7.96
C ASP A 93 17.82 18.67 9.04
N ALA A 94 18.64 17.91 9.77
CA ALA A 94 18.17 17.13 10.90
C ALA A 94 17.58 18.03 12.01
N GLY A 95 18.23 19.16 12.30
CA GLY A 95 17.73 20.13 13.29
C GLY A 95 16.34 20.68 12.94
N LYS A 96 16.06 20.92 11.66
CA LYS A 96 14.74 21.38 11.19
C LYS A 96 13.65 20.32 11.38
N VAL A 97 13.95 19.07 11.07
CA VAL A 97 13.03 17.95 11.29
C VAL A 97 12.73 17.76 12.78
N GLU A 98 13.77 17.85 13.62
CA GLU A 98 13.63 17.69 15.08
C GLU A 98 12.83 18.84 15.72
N ALA A 99 12.92 20.05 15.17
CA ALA A 99 12.11 21.19 15.61
C ALA A 99 10.59 20.95 15.43
N GLU A 100 10.19 20.15 14.44
CA GLU A 100 8.79 19.73 14.24
C GLU A 100 8.37 18.57 15.18
N GLY A 101 9.28 18.11 16.04
CA GLY A 101 9.07 16.98 16.95
C GLY A 101 9.17 15.61 16.27
N ALA A 102 9.64 15.55 15.02
CA ALA A 102 9.95 14.33 14.29
C ALA A 102 11.36 13.82 14.60
N VAL A 103 11.66 12.58 14.20
CA VAL A 103 13.00 12.00 14.31
C VAL A 103 13.72 12.20 13.00
N ALA A 104 14.84 12.90 13.02
CA ALA A 104 15.72 12.99 11.86
C ALA A 104 16.65 11.77 11.77
N ARG A 105 16.92 11.34 10.54
CA ARG A 105 17.99 10.37 10.27
C ARG A 105 18.82 10.83 9.09
N VAL A 106 20.12 11.03 9.32
CA VAL A 106 21.05 11.37 8.24
C VAL A 106 21.35 10.10 7.45
N VAL A 107 21.09 10.13 6.15
CA VAL A 107 21.28 9.01 5.22
C VAL A 107 22.11 9.41 4.01
N ARG A 108 22.46 8.43 3.15
CA ARG A 108 23.36 8.63 2.02
C ARG A 108 22.62 9.03 0.74
N ASN A 109 21.54 8.33 0.42
CA ASN A 109 20.86 8.46 -0.87
C ASN A 109 19.68 9.42 -0.72
N SER A 110 19.63 10.47 -1.53
CA SER A 110 18.50 11.40 -1.65
C SER A 110 17.25 10.76 -2.26
N THR A 111 16.10 11.42 -2.13
CA THR A 111 14.87 11.00 -2.82
C THR A 111 15.05 11.04 -4.33
N SER A 112 15.72 12.05 -4.88
CA SER A 112 15.92 12.18 -6.33
C SER A 112 16.82 11.08 -6.89
N GLU A 113 17.87 10.69 -6.17
CA GLU A 113 18.73 9.54 -6.53
C GLU A 113 17.96 8.21 -6.47
N LEU A 114 17.20 7.96 -5.40
CA LEU A 114 16.37 6.75 -5.29
C LEU A 114 15.34 6.66 -6.42
N GLN A 115 14.71 7.79 -6.78
CA GLN A 115 13.78 7.85 -7.91
C GLN A 115 14.50 7.71 -9.27
N ALA A 116 15.73 8.16 -9.40
CA ALA A 116 16.53 7.92 -10.61
C ALA A 116 16.85 6.43 -10.76
N ALA A 117 17.17 5.75 -9.66
CA ALA A 117 17.39 4.30 -9.66
C ALA A 117 16.12 3.53 -10.03
N THR A 118 14.93 3.89 -9.52
CA THR A 118 13.67 3.23 -9.91
C THR A 118 13.32 3.46 -11.38
N ARG A 119 13.59 4.66 -11.94
CA ARG A 119 13.45 4.91 -13.38
C ARG A 119 14.41 4.07 -14.21
N ALA A 120 15.69 4.00 -13.81
CA ALA A 120 16.67 3.17 -14.50
C ALA A 120 16.28 1.68 -14.51
N LEU A 121 15.75 1.16 -13.39
CA LEU A 121 15.22 -0.20 -13.32
C LEU A 121 14.02 -0.39 -14.26
N ARG A 122 13.12 0.59 -14.35
CA ARG A 122 12.00 0.55 -15.30
C ARG A 122 12.47 0.42 -16.75
N ASP A 123 13.50 1.17 -17.12
CA ASP A 123 13.98 1.21 -18.50
C ASP A 123 14.83 -0.01 -18.88
N THR A 124 15.46 -0.67 -17.90
CA THR A 124 16.47 -1.71 -18.16
C THR A 124 16.14 -3.09 -17.59
N ALA A 125 15.14 -3.20 -16.72
CA ALA A 125 14.78 -4.43 -16.00
C ALA A 125 13.27 -4.73 -16.06
N ALA A 126 12.63 -4.44 -17.19
CA ALA A 126 11.22 -4.78 -17.44
C ALA A 126 11.00 -6.30 -17.64
N ILE A 127 11.37 -7.09 -16.64
CA ILE A 127 11.30 -8.55 -16.66
C ILE A 127 10.00 -8.98 -15.97
N PRO A 128 9.14 -9.81 -16.61
CA PRO A 128 7.97 -10.39 -15.97
C PRO A 128 8.33 -11.08 -14.65
N GLY A 129 7.49 -10.92 -13.62
CA GLY A 129 7.77 -11.49 -12.31
C GLY A 129 8.73 -10.65 -11.46
N THR A 130 8.86 -9.35 -11.75
CA THR A 130 9.63 -8.41 -10.93
C THR A 130 8.77 -7.25 -10.41
N ALA A 131 9.16 -6.74 -9.26
CA ALA A 131 8.64 -5.51 -8.69
C ALA A 131 9.77 -4.72 -8.02
N TRP A 132 9.63 -3.41 -7.90
CA TRP A 132 10.54 -2.61 -7.09
C TRP A 132 9.84 -1.42 -6.45
N SER A 133 10.33 -0.99 -5.29
CA SER A 133 9.79 0.14 -4.53
C SER A 133 10.90 0.85 -3.75
N ILE A 134 10.65 2.10 -3.37
CA ILE A 134 11.57 2.83 -2.48
C ILE A 134 11.23 2.45 -1.03
N ASP A 135 12.24 1.98 -0.30
CA ASP A 135 12.14 1.72 1.14
C ASP A 135 12.88 2.81 1.94
N PRO A 136 12.14 3.79 2.49
CA PRO A 136 12.73 4.83 3.31
C PRO A 136 13.30 4.28 4.63
N ARG A 137 12.92 3.10 5.11
CA ARG A 137 13.49 2.54 6.35
C ARG A 137 14.93 2.08 6.15
N THR A 138 15.24 1.52 4.99
CA THR A 138 16.59 1.06 4.67
C THR A 138 17.39 2.08 3.85
N ASN A 139 16.76 3.14 3.30
CA ASN A 139 17.37 4.09 2.37
C ASN A 139 17.88 3.40 1.08
N HIS A 140 17.13 2.42 0.60
CA HIS A 140 17.43 1.64 -0.60
C HIS A 140 16.19 1.46 -1.48
N VAL A 141 16.41 1.06 -2.73
CA VAL A 141 15.39 0.48 -3.61
C VAL A 141 15.30 -1.02 -3.35
N SER A 142 14.14 -1.49 -2.91
CA SER A 142 13.83 -2.90 -2.75
C SER A 142 13.40 -3.46 -4.10
N VAL A 143 14.07 -4.49 -4.60
CA VAL A 143 13.73 -5.18 -5.85
C VAL A 143 13.31 -6.60 -5.51
N VAL A 144 12.08 -6.97 -5.83
CA VAL A 144 11.53 -8.30 -5.58
C VAL A 144 11.47 -9.06 -6.90
N ALA A 145 12.04 -10.25 -6.92
CA ALA A 145 11.98 -11.17 -8.05
C ALA A 145 11.28 -12.46 -7.63
N ASP A 146 10.25 -12.84 -8.35
CA ASP A 146 9.45 -14.02 -8.06
C ASP A 146 10.17 -15.31 -8.54
N ARG A 147 9.59 -16.46 -8.23
CA ARG A 147 10.19 -17.77 -8.54
C ARG A 147 10.44 -18.04 -10.03
N THR A 148 9.78 -17.34 -10.94
CA THR A 148 9.91 -17.52 -12.40
C THR A 148 11.12 -16.79 -12.97
N VAL A 149 11.58 -15.73 -12.29
CA VAL A 149 12.77 -14.97 -12.68
C VAL A 149 14.03 -15.79 -12.40
N THR A 150 14.50 -16.53 -13.39
CA THR A 150 15.63 -17.47 -13.31
C THR A 150 16.58 -17.31 -14.51
N GLY A 151 17.71 -18.00 -14.50
CA GLY A 151 18.65 -18.06 -15.64
C GLY A 151 19.06 -16.68 -16.16
N ALA A 152 18.93 -16.48 -17.48
CA ALA A 152 19.28 -15.23 -18.15
C ALA A 152 18.50 -14.02 -17.61
N ASN A 153 17.23 -14.20 -17.22
CA ASN A 153 16.42 -13.12 -16.65
C ASN A 153 16.97 -12.67 -15.29
N LEU A 154 17.35 -13.62 -14.43
CA LEU A 154 17.97 -13.27 -13.14
C LEU A 154 19.33 -12.60 -13.31
N ALA A 155 20.13 -13.03 -14.28
CA ALA A 155 21.40 -12.40 -14.61
C ALA A 155 21.21 -10.95 -15.11
N ALA A 156 20.24 -10.73 -16.01
CA ALA A 156 19.89 -9.40 -16.52
C ALA A 156 19.38 -8.48 -15.40
N LEU A 157 18.50 -8.98 -14.52
CA LEU A 157 18.02 -8.24 -13.35
C LEU A 157 19.16 -7.85 -12.43
N THR A 158 20.09 -8.77 -12.16
CA THR A 158 21.24 -8.51 -11.29
C THR A 158 22.12 -7.41 -11.87
N ALA A 159 22.44 -7.47 -13.16
CA ALA A 159 23.22 -6.44 -13.84
C ALA A 159 22.52 -5.07 -13.84
N ALA A 160 21.20 -5.05 -14.02
CA ALA A 160 20.41 -3.82 -13.97
C ALA A 160 20.40 -3.21 -12.55
N VAL A 161 20.28 -4.03 -11.50
CA VAL A 161 20.34 -3.60 -10.10
C VAL A 161 21.72 -3.06 -9.74
N GLU A 162 22.80 -3.72 -10.20
CA GLU A 162 24.17 -3.23 -10.00
C GLU A 162 24.39 -1.88 -10.67
N LYS A 163 23.87 -1.70 -11.89
CA LYS A 163 23.97 -0.45 -12.64
C LYS A 163 23.13 0.68 -12.02
N ALA A 164 21.89 0.40 -11.66
CA ALA A 164 20.98 1.38 -11.03
C ALA A 164 21.43 1.74 -9.62
N GLY A 165 22.06 0.80 -8.93
CA GLY A 165 22.30 0.85 -7.50
C GLY A 165 23.71 1.20 -7.08
N GLY A 166 24.58 1.74 -7.95
CA GLY A 166 26.01 1.96 -7.71
C GLY A 166 26.39 2.12 -6.22
N GLY A 167 27.13 1.15 -5.66
CA GLY A 167 27.51 1.15 -4.24
C GLY A 167 26.50 0.55 -3.25
N GLY A 168 25.46 -0.17 -3.71
CA GLY A 168 24.52 -0.92 -2.86
C GLY A 168 23.16 -0.26 -2.62
N MET A 169 22.80 0.76 -3.41
CA MET A 169 21.54 1.52 -3.33
C MET A 169 20.30 0.69 -3.66
N ALA A 170 20.42 -0.41 -4.42
CA ALA A 170 19.32 -1.32 -4.74
C ALA A 170 19.65 -2.76 -4.32
N ARG A 171 18.64 -3.52 -3.87
CA ARG A 171 18.82 -4.90 -3.36
C ARG A 171 17.75 -5.85 -3.88
N ILE A 172 18.18 -7.01 -4.36
CA ILE A 172 17.27 -8.07 -4.80
C ILE A 172 16.84 -8.93 -3.60
N LYS A 173 15.53 -9.13 -3.47
CA LYS A 173 14.85 -10.11 -2.61
C LYS A 173 14.13 -11.12 -3.51
N ARG A 174 14.08 -12.38 -3.07
CA ARG A 174 13.28 -13.43 -3.72
C ARG A 174 11.91 -13.51 -3.07
N SER A 175 10.85 -13.56 -3.88
CA SER A 175 9.51 -13.96 -3.43
C SER A 175 9.26 -15.43 -3.76
N ALA A 176 8.55 -16.12 -2.88
CA ALA A 176 8.17 -17.52 -3.08
C ALA A 176 6.94 -17.67 -3.98
N GLY A 177 6.11 -16.63 -4.07
CA GLY A 177 4.97 -16.57 -4.97
C GLY A 177 5.39 -16.26 -6.40
N GLU A 178 4.39 -16.13 -7.26
CA GLU A 178 4.51 -15.62 -8.62
C GLU A 178 3.63 -14.37 -8.71
N PHE A 179 4.11 -13.30 -9.33
CA PHE A 179 3.34 -12.07 -9.44
C PHE A 179 2.17 -12.25 -10.39
N ARG A 180 0.95 -11.98 -9.90
CA ARG A 180 -0.27 -12.09 -10.68
C ARG A 180 -1.24 -10.97 -10.31
N ARG A 181 -2.06 -10.58 -11.28
CA ARG A 181 -3.29 -9.82 -11.02
C ARG A 181 -4.28 -10.70 -10.29
N TYR A 182 -5.03 -10.15 -9.35
CA TYR A 182 -6.03 -10.90 -8.59
C TYR A 182 -7.44 -10.86 -9.23
N HIS A 183 -7.54 -10.91 -10.56
CA HIS A 183 -8.84 -11.09 -11.20
C HIS A 183 -9.32 -12.54 -10.98
N GLY A 184 -10.53 -12.73 -10.44
CA GLY A 184 -11.09 -14.07 -10.23
C GLY A 184 -11.75 -14.55 -11.52
N GLY A 185 -11.22 -15.58 -12.18
CA GLY A 185 -11.92 -16.26 -13.28
C GLY A 185 -12.92 -17.30 -12.74
N GLY A 186 -14.17 -17.25 -13.20
CA GLY A 186 -15.13 -18.33 -13.03
C GLY A 186 -14.73 -19.55 -13.86
N GLY A 187 -14.04 -20.51 -13.25
CA GLY A 187 -13.75 -21.82 -13.83
C GLY A 187 -12.61 -21.86 -14.84
N GLY A 188 -11.45 -22.36 -14.40
CA GLY A 188 -10.33 -22.69 -15.30
C GLY A 188 -9.00 -22.51 -14.60
N ALA A 189 -8.47 -23.60 -14.04
CA ALA A 189 -7.05 -23.69 -13.76
C ALA A 189 -6.29 -23.29 -15.03
N GLY A 190 -5.47 -22.24 -14.94
CA GLY A 190 -4.49 -21.93 -15.96
C GLY A 190 -3.49 -23.08 -16.02
N ALA A 191 -3.79 -24.06 -16.87
CA ALA A 191 -2.79 -24.96 -17.41
C ALA A 191 -1.75 -24.08 -18.10
N ALA A 192 -0.51 -24.19 -17.65
CA ALA A 192 0.64 -23.68 -18.34
C ALA A 192 0.62 -24.22 -19.78
N THR A 193 0.38 -23.36 -20.76
CA THR A 193 0.76 -23.65 -22.13
C THR A 193 2.21 -23.22 -22.29
N ASP A 194 3.07 -24.19 -22.03
CA ASP A 194 4.45 -24.23 -22.49
C ASP A 194 4.46 -24.14 -24.02
N THR A 195 5.06 -23.08 -24.56
CA THR A 195 5.28 -22.93 -26.00
C THR A 195 6.77 -22.86 -26.27
N GLY A 196 7.36 -24.01 -26.59
CA GLY A 196 8.61 -24.16 -27.33
C GLY A 196 8.51 -25.38 -28.27
N GLY A 197 8.44 -25.14 -29.59
CA GLY A 197 8.47 -26.18 -30.63
C GLY A 197 9.90 -26.62 -31.01
N PRO A 198 10.18 -27.19 -32.21
CA PRO A 198 9.29 -27.73 -33.25
C PRO A 198 9.66 -29.19 -33.69
N ASP A 199 8.92 -29.67 -34.71
CA ASP A 199 9.17 -30.84 -35.59
C ASP A 199 9.04 -32.27 -35.04
N ALA A 200 8.00 -33.00 -35.49
CA ALA A 200 8.14 -34.14 -36.41
C ALA A 200 6.80 -34.87 -36.61
N SER A 201 6.54 -35.18 -37.86
CA SER A 201 5.50 -36.05 -38.42
C SER A 201 5.36 -37.42 -37.73
N ALA A 202 4.13 -37.89 -37.48
CA ALA A 202 3.70 -39.24 -37.80
C ALA A 202 2.17 -39.41 -37.64
N SER A 203 1.57 -39.95 -38.68
CA SER A 203 0.21 -40.49 -38.80
C SER A 203 -0.01 -41.76 -37.98
N SER A 204 -1.20 -41.92 -37.38
CA SER A 204 -1.94 -43.19 -37.43
C SER A 204 -3.40 -43.04 -36.98
N GLU A 205 -4.26 -43.72 -37.74
CA GLU A 205 -5.69 -43.90 -37.57
C GLU A 205 -6.04 -44.71 -36.30
N GLY A 206 -7.28 -44.58 -35.83
CA GLY A 206 -7.81 -45.41 -34.74
C GLY A 206 -9.28 -45.13 -34.42
N THR A 207 -10.17 -45.86 -35.09
CA THR A 207 -11.63 -45.92 -34.94
C THR A 207 -12.14 -46.57 -33.65
N GLY A 208 -13.37 -46.22 -33.26
CA GLY A 208 -14.30 -47.06 -32.46
C GLY A 208 -14.27 -46.78 -30.95
N GLY A 209 -15.37 -46.81 -30.19
CA GLY A 209 -16.73 -47.24 -30.46
C GLY A 209 -17.61 -47.00 -29.22
N SER A 210 -18.91 -47.13 -29.45
CA SER A 210 -20.03 -46.88 -28.53
C SER A 210 -20.29 -48.02 -27.53
N GLY A 211 -20.98 -47.71 -26.43
CA GLY A 211 -21.69 -48.64 -25.52
C GLY A 211 -21.99 -47.93 -24.19
N GLY A 212 -23.24 -47.67 -23.79
CA GLY A 212 -24.21 -48.66 -23.25
C GLY A 212 -23.81 -49.02 -21.81
N THR A 213 -24.61 -48.97 -20.74
CA THR A 213 -26.05 -49.15 -20.52
C THR A 213 -26.40 -48.82 -19.05
N GLU A 214 -27.70 -48.82 -18.79
CA GLU A 214 -28.52 -48.46 -17.62
C GLU A 214 -28.47 -49.40 -16.40
N GLY A 215 -29.19 -48.98 -15.33
CA GLY A 215 -29.86 -49.83 -14.33
C GLY A 215 -29.18 -49.88 -12.95
N SER A 216 -29.85 -49.86 -11.80
CA SER A 216 -31.26 -49.90 -11.37
C SER A 216 -31.24 -49.66 -9.84
N GLY A 217 -32.22 -48.97 -9.23
CA GLY A 217 -33.21 -49.55 -8.29
C GLY A 217 -32.58 -50.25 -7.05
N GLY A 218 -32.83 -49.90 -5.80
CA GLY A 218 -34.04 -49.42 -5.13
C GLY A 218 -34.31 -50.35 -3.94
N SER A 219 -34.38 -49.82 -2.71
CA SER A 219 -34.93 -50.40 -1.46
C SER A 219 -34.59 -49.40 -0.34
N GLY A 220 -35.42 -49.05 0.64
CA GLY A 220 -36.67 -49.57 1.15
C GLY A 220 -36.80 -48.99 2.58
N ALA A 221 -38.00 -48.56 2.95
CA ALA A 221 -38.29 -47.62 4.03
C ALA A 221 -38.38 -48.21 5.45
N THR A 222 -38.20 -47.33 6.44
CA THR A 222 -38.87 -47.25 7.77
C THR A 222 -38.90 -45.74 8.13
N GLY A 223 -39.97 -44.99 8.47
CA GLY A 223 -41.16 -45.21 9.31
C GLY A 223 -40.78 -45.02 10.78
N GLY A 224 -41.18 -44.03 11.58
CA GLY A 224 -42.06 -42.86 11.49
C GLY A 224 -42.19 -42.20 12.90
N SER A 225 -43.06 -41.17 13.01
CA SER A 225 -43.36 -40.29 14.16
C SER A 225 -42.45 -39.05 14.28
N GLY A 226 -42.94 -37.82 14.47
CA GLY A 226 -44.28 -37.32 14.75
C GLY A 226 -44.14 -36.14 15.72
N GLY A 227 -44.65 -34.95 15.38
CA GLY A 227 -44.84 -33.87 16.35
C GLY A 227 -44.67 -32.44 15.83
N SER A 228 -45.82 -31.81 15.53
CA SER A 228 -46.18 -30.38 15.72
C SER A 228 -45.26 -29.29 15.13
N GLY A 229 -45.68 -28.42 14.22
CA GLY A 229 -47.00 -27.83 14.02
C GLY A 229 -47.02 -26.39 14.55
N GLY A 230 -46.70 -25.44 13.68
CA GLY A 230 -46.71 -24.00 13.98
C GLY A 230 -46.81 -23.21 12.68
N SER A 231 -48.00 -23.21 12.09
CA SER A 231 -48.34 -22.41 10.90
C SER A 231 -48.74 -21.00 11.31
N VAL A 232 -48.13 -19.99 10.70
CA VAL A 232 -48.71 -18.66 10.48
C VAL A 232 -48.37 -18.38 9.00
N GLY A 233 -49.30 -18.38 8.05
CA GLY A 233 -50.51 -17.55 8.03
C GLY A 233 -50.16 -16.25 7.33
N GLY A 234 -50.12 -16.28 5.99
CA GLY A 234 -49.63 -15.17 5.17
C GLY A 234 -50.49 -13.92 5.23
N SER A 235 -49.83 -12.79 5.03
CA SER A 235 -50.44 -11.61 4.43
C SER A 235 -49.56 -11.20 3.26
N ALA A 236 -50.12 -11.32 2.06
CA ALA A 236 -49.57 -10.77 0.84
C ALA A 236 -49.60 -9.24 0.95
N GLY A 237 -48.50 -8.65 1.40
CA GLY A 237 -48.17 -7.28 1.07
C GLY A 237 -47.53 -7.28 -0.31
N GLN A 238 -48.10 -6.55 -1.26
CA GLN A 238 -47.38 -6.13 -2.46
C GLN A 238 -46.14 -5.35 -2.00
N GLY A 239 -45.01 -6.04 -1.93
CA GLY A 239 -43.71 -5.42 -1.68
C GLY A 239 -43.33 -4.61 -2.90
N ASP A 240 -43.09 -3.33 -2.69
CA ASP A 240 -42.39 -2.51 -3.67
C ASP A 240 -41.07 -3.19 -4.06
N GLY A 241 -40.62 -2.93 -5.29
CA GLY A 241 -39.37 -3.46 -5.83
C GLY A 241 -38.13 -2.81 -5.22
N SER A 242 -37.97 -2.82 -3.90
CA SER A 242 -36.68 -2.53 -3.26
C SER A 242 -35.83 -3.79 -3.23
N THR A 243 -34.93 -3.85 -4.19
CA THR A 243 -33.64 -4.56 -4.15
C THR A 243 -32.95 -4.37 -2.79
N GLY A 244 -32.13 -5.35 -2.38
CA GLY A 244 -31.36 -5.25 -1.14
C GLY A 244 -30.47 -4.00 -1.09
N ALA A 245 -30.01 -3.62 0.11
CA ALA A 245 -29.13 -2.46 0.28
C ALA A 245 -27.96 -2.51 -0.72
N PRO A 246 -27.62 -1.39 -1.40
CA PRO A 246 -26.53 -1.36 -2.36
C PRO A 246 -25.21 -1.89 -1.76
N PRO A 247 -24.35 -2.55 -2.54
CA PRO A 247 -23.11 -3.10 -2.03
C PRO A 247 -22.18 -2.00 -1.50
N VAL A 248 -21.49 -2.31 -0.41
CA VAL A 248 -20.42 -1.48 0.17
C VAL A 248 -19.04 -2.00 -0.25
N GLY A 249 -17.98 -1.28 0.11
CA GLY A 249 -16.60 -1.68 -0.19
C GLY A 249 -16.29 -3.08 0.32
N GLY A 250 -15.59 -3.86 -0.50
CA GLY A 250 -15.29 -5.27 -0.27
C GLY A 250 -16.30 -6.22 -0.91
N SER A 251 -17.56 -5.82 -1.13
CA SER A 251 -18.57 -6.69 -1.74
C SER A 251 -18.16 -7.25 -3.12
N ALA A 252 -18.61 -8.47 -3.43
CA ALA A 252 -18.37 -9.07 -4.73
C ALA A 252 -19.10 -8.29 -5.82
N ILE A 253 -18.42 -8.11 -6.95
CA ILE A 253 -19.01 -7.62 -8.19
C ILE A 253 -18.67 -8.61 -9.31
N PHE A 254 -19.61 -8.84 -10.21
CA PHE A 254 -19.50 -9.81 -11.29
C PHE A 254 -19.69 -9.15 -12.65
N GLY A 255 -18.79 -9.44 -13.59
CA GLY A 255 -18.80 -8.85 -14.92
C GLY A 255 -18.04 -9.75 -15.90
N GLY A 256 -18.66 -10.03 -17.05
CA GLY A 256 -18.16 -11.09 -17.94
C GLY A 256 -18.06 -12.43 -17.20
N ASN A 257 -16.88 -13.06 -17.26
CA ASN A 257 -16.56 -14.28 -16.51
C ASN A 257 -15.71 -14.02 -15.26
N ALA A 258 -15.63 -12.75 -14.82
CA ALA A 258 -14.77 -12.33 -13.73
C ALA A 258 -15.55 -11.98 -12.45
N ARG A 259 -14.99 -12.36 -11.30
CA ARG A 259 -15.33 -11.81 -9.99
C ARG A 259 -14.23 -10.85 -9.55
N CYS A 260 -14.64 -9.65 -9.18
CA CYS A 260 -13.81 -8.66 -8.51
C CYS A 260 -14.51 -8.20 -7.22
N SER A 261 -13.92 -7.22 -6.54
CA SER A 261 -14.49 -6.58 -5.36
C SER A 261 -14.74 -5.10 -5.63
N LEU A 262 -15.84 -4.57 -5.09
CA LEU A 262 -16.11 -3.14 -5.03
C LEU A 262 -15.08 -2.50 -4.11
N GLY A 263 -14.44 -1.40 -4.53
CA GLY A 263 -13.47 -0.65 -3.74
C GLY A 263 -14.14 0.31 -2.77
N PHE A 264 -14.46 1.50 -3.25
CA PHE A 264 -15.12 2.54 -2.46
C PHE A 264 -16.29 3.13 -3.23
N ASN A 265 -17.43 3.26 -2.55
CA ASN A 265 -18.53 4.09 -3.04
C ASN A 265 -18.12 5.56 -2.99
N VAL A 266 -18.36 6.25 -4.10
CA VAL A 266 -17.97 7.64 -4.36
C VAL A 266 -19.12 8.36 -5.05
N THR A 267 -18.98 9.67 -5.20
CA THR A 267 -19.84 10.46 -6.09
C THR A 267 -19.00 11.15 -7.15
N VAL A 268 -19.58 11.34 -8.34
CA VAL A 268 -19.03 12.18 -9.39
C VAL A 268 -20.07 13.22 -9.74
N GLN A 269 -19.80 14.48 -9.42
CA GLN A 269 -20.76 15.58 -9.62
C GLN A 269 -22.15 15.30 -8.99
N GLY A 270 -22.17 14.58 -7.87
CA GLY A 270 -23.40 14.19 -7.16
C GLY A 270 -24.06 12.88 -7.64
N ALA A 271 -23.63 12.31 -8.77
CA ALA A 271 -24.11 11.00 -9.22
C ALA A 271 -23.38 9.86 -8.47
N PRO A 272 -24.08 8.79 -8.06
CA PRO A 272 -23.48 7.66 -7.35
C PRO A 272 -22.59 6.84 -8.29
N ALA A 273 -21.39 6.51 -7.81
CA ALA A 273 -20.45 5.65 -8.51
C ALA A 273 -19.63 4.83 -7.50
N PHE A 274 -18.81 3.91 -7.99
CA PHE A 274 -17.81 3.23 -7.16
C PHE A 274 -16.49 3.06 -7.91
N LEU A 275 -15.41 3.01 -7.13
CA LEU A 275 -14.08 2.66 -7.62
C LEU A 275 -13.84 1.15 -7.50
N THR A 276 -13.14 0.58 -8.47
CA THR A 276 -12.59 -0.79 -8.43
C THR A 276 -11.26 -0.82 -9.19
N ALA A 277 -10.66 -2.00 -9.40
CA ALA A 277 -9.42 -2.13 -10.15
C ALA A 277 -9.63 -1.90 -11.66
N GLY A 278 -8.63 -1.32 -12.31
CA GLY A 278 -8.64 -1.00 -13.74
C GLY A 278 -8.66 -2.25 -14.61
N HIS A 279 -7.90 -3.28 -14.24
CA HIS A 279 -7.95 -4.56 -14.95
C HIS A 279 -9.31 -5.27 -14.83
N CYS A 280 -10.09 -4.99 -13.78
CA CYS A 280 -11.49 -5.42 -13.72
C CYS A 280 -12.32 -4.59 -14.71
N GLY A 281 -12.24 -3.26 -14.65
CA GLY A 281 -12.97 -2.37 -15.57
C GLY A 281 -12.64 -2.56 -17.06
N LYS A 282 -11.43 -3.02 -17.41
CA LYS A 282 -11.07 -3.43 -18.78
C LYS A 282 -11.61 -4.80 -19.17
N GLY A 283 -11.89 -5.67 -18.19
CA GLY A 283 -12.41 -7.02 -18.41
C GLY A 283 -13.92 -7.10 -18.65
N SER A 284 -14.70 -6.10 -18.20
CA SER A 284 -16.14 -6.02 -18.45
C SER A 284 -16.63 -4.57 -18.46
N ALA A 285 -17.54 -4.25 -19.39
CA ALA A 285 -18.19 -2.95 -19.45
C ALA A 285 -19.34 -2.80 -18.42
N ASN A 286 -19.99 -3.90 -18.07
CA ASN A 286 -21.15 -3.92 -17.17
C ASN A 286 -20.88 -4.81 -15.96
N TRP A 287 -21.40 -4.41 -14.81
CA TRP A 287 -21.23 -5.10 -13.53
C TRP A 287 -22.56 -5.38 -12.86
N THR A 288 -22.60 -6.48 -12.12
CA THR A 288 -23.76 -7.00 -11.41
C THR A 288 -23.37 -7.32 -9.96
N ALA A 289 -24.34 -7.24 -9.05
CA ALA A 289 -24.15 -7.55 -7.63
C ALA A 289 -24.19 -9.06 -7.33
N ASP A 290 -24.63 -9.88 -8.29
CA ASP A 290 -24.75 -11.33 -8.17
C ASP A 290 -24.21 -12.05 -9.40
N GLN A 291 -23.79 -13.31 -9.22
CA GLN A 291 -23.17 -14.09 -10.28
C GLN A 291 -24.13 -14.49 -11.41
N SER A 292 -25.45 -14.54 -11.16
CA SER A 292 -26.43 -14.90 -12.19
C SER A 292 -26.72 -13.74 -13.15
N GLY A 293 -26.30 -12.52 -12.79
CA GLY A 293 -26.56 -11.30 -13.55
C GLY A 293 -27.97 -10.75 -13.38
N ALA A 294 -28.72 -11.21 -12.36
CA ALA A 294 -30.10 -10.79 -12.11
C ALA A 294 -30.21 -9.41 -11.46
N GLN A 295 -29.12 -8.90 -10.88
CA GLN A 295 -29.01 -7.61 -10.20
C GLN A 295 -27.95 -6.75 -10.91
N PRO A 296 -28.32 -6.06 -12.01
CA PRO A 296 -27.48 -5.03 -12.63
C PRO A 296 -27.07 -4.00 -11.59
N LEU A 297 -25.80 -3.60 -11.63
CA LEU A 297 -25.22 -2.68 -10.65
C LEU A 297 -24.76 -1.38 -11.29
N GLY A 298 -23.96 -1.46 -12.35
CA GLY A 298 -23.38 -0.28 -12.96
C GLY A 298 -22.55 -0.55 -14.20
N THR A 299 -22.26 0.53 -14.90
CA THR A 299 -21.51 0.57 -16.15
C THR A 299 -20.18 1.29 -15.98
N VAL A 300 -19.10 0.74 -16.56
CA VAL A 300 -17.75 1.35 -16.48
C VAL A 300 -17.75 2.68 -17.23
N ALA A 301 -17.40 3.76 -16.51
CA ALA A 301 -17.27 5.11 -17.06
C ALA A 301 -15.81 5.46 -17.42
N ASP A 302 -14.85 4.98 -16.63
CA ASP A 302 -13.42 5.06 -16.95
C ASP A 302 -12.69 3.83 -16.43
N ALA A 303 -11.65 3.39 -17.12
CA ALA A 303 -10.75 2.34 -16.68
C ALA A 303 -9.33 2.57 -17.21
N ARG A 304 -8.36 2.58 -16.29
CA ARG A 304 -6.93 2.72 -16.59
C ARG A 304 -6.20 1.46 -16.16
N PHE A 305 -5.69 0.74 -17.16
CA PHE A 305 -4.85 -0.45 -17.03
C PHE A 305 -4.26 -0.78 -18.42
N PRO A 306 -2.95 -1.07 -18.56
CA PRO A 306 -1.91 -1.05 -17.51
C PRO A 306 -1.49 0.41 -17.13
N GLU A 307 -0.27 0.58 -16.60
CA GLU A 307 0.34 1.80 -16.05
C GLU A 307 -0.24 2.29 -14.72
N SER A 308 -1.56 2.31 -14.60
CA SER A 308 -2.32 2.48 -13.35
C SER A 308 -3.33 1.33 -13.24
N ASP A 309 -4.01 1.19 -12.11
CA ASP A 309 -4.98 0.10 -11.93
C ASP A 309 -6.23 0.54 -11.15
N PHE A 310 -7.02 1.43 -11.76
CA PHE A 310 -8.35 1.78 -11.25
C PHE A 310 -9.40 1.85 -12.36
N ALA A 311 -10.65 1.66 -11.97
CA ALA A 311 -11.82 1.93 -12.78
C ALA A 311 -12.88 2.67 -11.96
N LEU A 312 -13.64 3.53 -12.64
CA LEU A 312 -14.84 4.17 -12.14
C LEU A 312 -16.04 3.49 -12.78
N VAL A 313 -16.97 3.00 -11.96
CA VAL A 313 -18.23 2.40 -12.41
C VAL A 313 -19.37 3.28 -11.91
N THR A 314 -20.18 3.79 -12.82
CA THR A 314 -21.38 4.57 -12.47
C THR A 314 -22.52 3.61 -12.19
N TYR A 315 -23.26 3.81 -11.10
CA TYR A 315 -24.45 3.01 -10.83
C TYR A 315 -25.50 3.27 -11.92
N ASP A 316 -26.12 2.20 -12.44
CA ASP A 316 -27.12 2.33 -13.51
C ASP A 316 -28.40 3.02 -13.00
N ASP A 317 -28.72 2.83 -11.72
CA ASP A 317 -29.77 3.58 -11.03
C ASP A 317 -29.20 4.91 -10.46
N PRO A 318 -29.55 6.08 -11.02
CA PRO A 318 -29.11 7.37 -10.50
C PRO A 318 -29.72 7.72 -9.13
N ALA A 319 -30.80 7.03 -8.72
CA ALA A 319 -31.41 7.19 -7.42
C ALA A 319 -30.70 6.36 -6.34
N ALA A 320 -29.75 5.50 -6.70
CA ALA A 320 -29.00 4.70 -5.74
C ALA A 320 -28.35 5.56 -4.65
N ARG A 321 -28.41 5.08 -3.41
CA ARG A 321 -27.81 5.72 -2.23
C ARG A 321 -26.88 4.73 -1.52
N PRO A 322 -25.77 4.32 -2.16
CA PRO A 322 -24.85 3.37 -1.56
C PRO A 322 -24.08 4.03 -0.41
N ASP A 323 -23.96 3.32 0.71
CA ASP A 323 -23.21 3.82 1.86
C ASP A 323 -21.71 3.95 1.53
N SER A 324 -21.09 5.05 1.98
CA SER A 324 -19.62 5.19 1.96
C SER A 324 -19.03 4.40 3.14
N ALA A 325 -18.96 3.08 2.94
CA ALA A 325 -18.52 2.13 3.95
C ALA A 325 -17.77 0.94 3.33
N VAL A 326 -17.09 0.18 4.19
CA VAL A 326 -16.41 -1.09 3.85
C VAL A 326 -16.97 -2.20 4.74
N ASP A 327 -17.26 -3.36 4.16
CA ASP A 327 -17.69 -4.56 4.87
C ASP A 327 -16.53 -5.15 5.68
N LEU A 328 -16.72 -5.31 6.99
CA LEU A 328 -15.76 -5.89 7.92
C LEU A 328 -15.83 -7.41 8.02
N ARG A 329 -16.73 -8.05 7.26
CA ARG A 329 -16.91 -9.52 7.19
C ARG A 329 -17.30 -10.17 8.51
N ASN A 330 -17.84 -9.38 9.43
CA ASN A 330 -18.30 -9.81 10.74
C ASN A 330 -19.76 -9.38 11.01
N GLY A 331 -20.49 -8.99 9.95
CA GLY A 331 -21.84 -8.44 10.04
C GLY A 331 -21.89 -6.93 10.29
N GLY A 332 -20.75 -6.26 10.44
CA GLY A 332 -20.63 -4.81 10.56
C GLY A 332 -19.89 -4.15 9.40
N THR A 333 -19.93 -2.82 9.36
CA THR A 333 -19.24 -2.00 8.36
C THR A 333 -18.39 -0.92 9.01
N GLN A 334 -17.30 -0.53 8.33
CA GLN A 334 -16.50 0.64 8.66
C GLN A 334 -16.92 1.80 7.77
N ARG A 335 -17.41 2.89 8.35
CA ARG A 335 -17.68 4.13 7.60
C ARG A 335 -16.37 4.72 7.07
N ILE A 336 -16.38 5.14 5.81
CA ILE A 336 -15.28 5.82 5.15
C ILE A 336 -15.70 7.26 4.85
N SER A 337 -15.01 8.22 5.46
CA SER A 337 -15.37 9.64 5.41
C SER A 337 -14.39 10.46 4.57
N ARG A 338 -13.20 9.92 4.28
CA ARG A 338 -12.09 10.65 3.66
C ARG A 338 -11.14 9.72 2.91
N ALA A 339 -10.28 10.31 2.08
CA ALA A 339 -9.11 9.65 1.51
C ALA A 339 -7.83 10.08 2.25
N ALA A 340 -6.81 9.23 2.24
CA ALA A 340 -5.49 9.55 2.77
C ALA A 340 -4.37 8.97 1.90
N GLU A 341 -3.26 9.70 1.83
CA GLU A 341 -2.02 9.20 1.25
C GLU A 341 -1.43 8.08 2.11
N ALA A 342 -0.92 7.03 1.47
CA ALA A 342 -0.24 5.95 2.16
C ALA A 342 1.11 6.40 2.71
N ALA A 343 1.52 5.79 3.82
CA ALA A 343 2.80 6.05 4.46
C ALA A 343 3.47 4.74 4.84
N VAL A 344 4.78 4.58 4.60
CA VAL A 344 5.50 3.38 5.05
C VAL A 344 5.39 3.25 6.56
N GLY A 345 4.89 2.11 7.03
CA GLY A 345 4.56 1.86 8.43
C GLY A 345 3.12 2.15 8.85
N MET A 346 2.30 2.71 7.97
CA MET A 346 0.86 2.81 8.20
C MET A 346 0.25 1.41 8.34
N ARG A 347 -0.50 1.19 9.43
CA ARG A 347 -1.35 0.02 9.59
C ARG A 347 -2.58 0.17 8.72
N VAL A 348 -2.91 -0.88 7.99
CA VAL A 348 -4.00 -0.90 7.02
C VAL A 348 -4.78 -2.20 7.16
N GLN A 349 -6.03 -2.16 6.76
CA GLN A 349 -6.90 -3.31 6.59
C GLN A 349 -7.35 -3.35 5.13
N ARG A 350 -7.50 -4.55 4.57
CA ARG A 350 -8.08 -4.79 3.24
C ARG A 350 -9.33 -5.64 3.40
N SER A 351 -10.41 -5.26 2.73
CA SER A 351 -11.58 -6.14 2.55
C SER A 351 -11.69 -6.58 1.10
N GLY A 352 -11.99 -7.85 0.87
CA GLY A 352 -12.20 -8.40 -0.48
C GLY A 352 -13.15 -9.59 -0.45
N SER A 353 -13.75 -9.91 -1.59
CA SER A 353 -14.79 -10.94 -1.70
C SER A 353 -14.28 -12.38 -1.68
N THR A 354 -12.97 -12.60 -1.76
CA THR A 354 -12.37 -13.94 -1.68
C THR A 354 -11.93 -14.27 -0.26
N THR A 355 -11.05 -13.44 0.29
CA THR A 355 -10.33 -13.75 1.53
C THR A 355 -10.85 -12.94 2.72
N GLY A 356 -11.87 -12.12 2.50
CA GLY A 356 -12.50 -11.33 3.54
C GLY A 356 -11.63 -10.16 4.00
N LEU A 357 -11.65 -9.90 5.31
CA LEU A 357 -10.88 -8.83 5.95
C LEU A 357 -9.49 -9.34 6.34
N SER A 358 -8.44 -8.58 6.01
CA SER A 358 -7.06 -8.90 6.37
C SER A 358 -6.30 -7.64 6.76
N ASP A 359 -5.46 -7.75 7.78
CA ASP A 359 -4.66 -6.64 8.29
C ASP A 359 -3.21 -6.73 7.81
N GLY A 360 -2.52 -5.59 7.80
CA GLY A 360 -1.09 -5.52 7.52
C GLY A 360 -0.56 -4.10 7.62
N THR A 361 0.56 -3.86 6.94
CA THR A 361 1.34 -2.64 6.99
C THR A 361 1.85 -2.25 5.61
N VAL A 362 1.88 -0.96 5.32
CA VAL A 362 2.58 -0.44 4.15
C VAL A 362 4.09 -0.61 4.32
N THR A 363 4.72 -1.28 3.36
CA THR A 363 6.16 -1.62 3.37
C THR A 363 6.97 -0.83 2.35
N GLY A 364 6.34 -0.30 1.31
CA GLY A 364 6.98 0.50 0.28
C GLY A 364 5.98 1.39 -0.47
N LEU A 365 6.50 2.43 -1.10
CA LEU A 365 5.74 3.37 -1.93
C LEU A 365 6.39 3.50 -3.31
N ASP A 366 5.67 4.14 -4.24
CA ASP A 366 6.08 4.36 -5.63
C ASP A 366 6.50 3.06 -6.32
N ALA A 367 5.82 1.95 -6.00
CA ALA A 367 6.17 0.65 -6.50
C ALA A 367 5.83 0.52 -7.99
N THR A 368 6.73 -0.12 -8.74
CA THR A 368 6.45 -0.65 -10.09
C THR A 368 6.38 -2.17 -10.00
N VAL A 369 5.39 -2.77 -10.66
CA VAL A 369 5.20 -4.21 -10.73
C VAL A 369 5.01 -4.63 -12.18
N ASN A 370 5.70 -5.69 -12.60
CA ASN A 370 5.53 -6.30 -13.92
C ASN A 370 4.87 -7.68 -13.77
N TYR A 371 3.56 -7.74 -14.01
CA TYR A 371 2.76 -8.97 -13.96
C TYR A 371 2.96 -9.87 -15.20
N GLY A 372 3.77 -9.45 -16.19
CA GLY A 372 3.95 -10.13 -17.47
C GLY A 372 2.97 -9.67 -18.55
N ASN A 373 3.16 -10.12 -19.80
CA ASN A 373 2.29 -9.79 -20.95
C ASN A 373 2.10 -8.28 -21.24
N GLY A 374 3.03 -7.42 -20.79
CA GLY A 374 2.91 -5.97 -20.91
C GLY A 374 2.14 -5.29 -19.77
N ASP A 375 1.67 -6.07 -18.78
CA ASP A 375 0.96 -5.58 -17.61
C ASP A 375 1.94 -5.00 -16.57
N ILE A 376 2.46 -3.81 -16.87
CA ILE A 376 3.33 -3.05 -15.97
C ILE A 376 2.53 -1.93 -15.33
N VAL A 377 2.47 -1.91 -13.99
CA VAL A 377 1.75 -0.89 -13.22
C VAL A 377 2.73 -0.13 -12.33
N ASN A 378 2.55 1.18 -12.24
CA ASN A 378 3.48 2.11 -11.58
C ASN A 378 2.78 2.88 -10.45
N GLY A 379 3.57 3.41 -9.51
CA GLY A 379 3.05 4.27 -8.44
C GLY A 379 2.20 3.53 -7.42
N LEU A 380 2.38 2.21 -7.29
CA LEU A 380 1.61 1.38 -6.37
C LEU A 380 2.12 1.49 -4.94
N ILE A 381 1.23 1.21 -3.99
CA ILE A 381 1.53 1.02 -2.58
C ILE A 381 1.89 -0.45 -2.39
N GLN A 382 3.04 -0.75 -1.79
CA GLN A 382 3.42 -2.12 -1.44
C GLN A 382 3.11 -2.40 0.03
N THR A 383 2.54 -3.57 0.32
CA THR A 383 2.21 -4.00 1.68
C THR A 383 2.55 -5.48 1.92
N ASP A 384 2.47 -5.90 3.18
CA ASP A 384 2.48 -7.31 3.60
C ASP A 384 1.06 -7.88 3.85
N VAL A 385 0.01 -7.14 3.50
CA VAL A 385 -1.39 -7.60 3.58
C VAL A 385 -1.59 -8.74 2.58
N CYS A 386 -2.19 -9.85 2.98
CA CYS A 386 -2.49 -10.94 2.04
C CYS A 386 -3.71 -10.60 1.17
N ALA A 387 -3.74 -11.11 -0.06
CA ALA A 387 -4.87 -11.04 -0.98
C ALA A 387 -4.79 -12.19 -2.00
N GLU A 388 -5.93 -12.56 -2.59
CA GLU A 388 -6.03 -13.66 -3.55
C GLU A 388 -6.97 -13.31 -4.71
N PRO A 389 -6.95 -14.07 -5.84
CA PRO A 389 -7.85 -13.84 -6.97
C PRO A 389 -9.31 -13.66 -6.56
N GLY A 390 -9.92 -12.56 -7.00
CA GLY A 390 -11.25 -12.06 -6.65
C GLY A 390 -11.24 -10.91 -5.63
N ASP A 391 -10.15 -10.70 -4.90
CA ASP A 391 -10.01 -9.52 -4.02
C ASP A 391 -9.64 -8.24 -4.79
N SER A 392 -9.26 -8.35 -6.07
CA SER A 392 -8.97 -7.21 -6.95
C SER A 392 -10.07 -6.15 -6.90
N GLY A 393 -9.65 -4.90 -6.80
CA GLY A 393 -10.50 -3.73 -6.65
C GLY A 393 -10.97 -3.48 -5.23
N GLY A 394 -10.88 -4.46 -4.33
CA GLY A 394 -11.31 -4.34 -2.95
C GLY A 394 -10.55 -3.25 -2.18
N PRO A 395 -11.19 -2.60 -1.20
CA PRO A 395 -10.64 -1.46 -0.47
C PRO A 395 -9.51 -1.87 0.47
N MET A 396 -8.47 -1.04 0.49
CA MET A 396 -7.52 -0.94 1.59
C MET A 396 -7.71 0.39 2.31
N PHE A 397 -7.88 0.35 3.62
CA PHE A 397 -8.27 1.49 4.46
C PHE A 397 -7.52 1.50 5.80
N SER A 398 -7.54 2.65 6.48
CA SER A 398 -7.00 2.82 7.83
C SER A 398 -7.98 3.65 8.66
N GLY A 399 -8.72 3.00 9.56
CA GLY A 399 -9.85 3.63 10.26
C GLY A 399 -10.91 4.11 9.26
N ASP A 400 -11.21 5.40 9.26
CA ASP A 400 -12.19 6.02 8.36
C ASP A 400 -11.60 6.53 7.03
N ALA A 401 -10.31 6.27 6.77
CA ALA A 401 -9.63 6.72 5.56
C ALA A 401 -9.50 5.62 4.50
N ALA A 402 -9.94 5.91 3.28
CA ALA A 402 -9.58 5.14 2.10
C ALA A 402 -8.12 5.40 1.71
N VAL A 403 -7.38 4.32 1.43
CA VAL A 403 -5.94 4.39 1.13
C VAL A 403 -5.61 3.80 -0.25
N GLY A 404 -6.10 2.61 -0.56
CA GLY A 404 -5.77 1.95 -1.83
C GLY A 404 -6.83 0.98 -2.36
N LEU A 405 -6.70 0.61 -3.64
CA LEU A 405 -7.51 -0.40 -4.32
C LEU A 405 -6.62 -1.60 -4.64
N THR A 406 -7.06 -2.81 -4.29
CA THR A 406 -6.27 -4.04 -4.50
C THR A 406 -5.97 -4.26 -5.98
N SER A 407 -4.70 -4.37 -6.37
CA SER A 407 -4.28 -4.59 -7.77
C SER A 407 -3.88 -6.04 -8.02
N GLY A 408 -2.89 -6.52 -7.28
CA GLY A 408 -2.29 -7.84 -7.47
C GLY A 408 -1.10 -8.02 -6.55
N GLY A 409 -0.41 -9.15 -6.67
CA GLY A 409 0.66 -9.48 -5.74
C GLY A 409 1.31 -10.81 -6.01
N SER A 410 2.17 -11.23 -5.09
CA SER A 410 2.75 -12.56 -5.03
C SER A 410 2.51 -13.16 -3.65
N GLY A 411 2.29 -14.47 -3.59
CA GLY A 411 1.99 -15.18 -2.35
C GLY A 411 0.49 -15.47 -2.19
N ASP A 412 0.09 -15.82 -0.97
CA ASP A 412 -1.29 -16.19 -0.62
C ASP A 412 -1.57 -15.91 0.87
N CYS A 413 -2.82 -16.06 1.30
CA CYS A 413 -3.20 -15.81 2.70
C CYS A 413 -2.76 -16.91 3.69
N THR A 414 -2.10 -17.96 3.22
CA THR A 414 -1.54 -19.02 4.08
C THR A 414 -0.06 -18.82 4.36
N ARG A 415 0.73 -18.44 3.34
CA ARG A 415 2.18 -18.28 3.39
C ARG A 415 2.63 -16.83 3.50
N GLY A 416 1.71 -15.90 3.31
CA GLY A 416 2.01 -14.48 3.19
C GLY A 416 2.61 -14.14 1.83
N GLY A 417 2.98 -12.88 1.67
CA GLY A 417 3.48 -12.38 0.40
C GLY A 417 3.55 -10.87 0.34
N GLU A 418 3.53 -10.36 -0.89
CA GLU A 418 3.54 -8.94 -1.21
C GLU A 418 2.29 -8.60 -2.02
N THR A 419 1.46 -7.69 -1.51
CA THR A 419 0.28 -7.19 -2.23
C THR A 419 0.46 -5.72 -2.55
N PHE A 420 0.07 -5.35 -3.77
CA PHE A 420 0.14 -3.98 -4.27
C PHE A 420 -1.24 -3.38 -4.46
N PHE A 421 -1.32 -2.08 -4.19
CA PHE A 421 -2.56 -1.32 -4.22
C PHE A 421 -2.39 -0.03 -5.01
N GLN A 422 -3.35 0.27 -5.87
CA GLN A 422 -3.46 1.57 -6.52
C GLN A 422 -3.86 2.62 -5.47
N PRO A 423 -3.11 3.73 -5.29
CA PRO A 423 -3.54 4.83 -4.43
C PRO A 423 -4.93 5.34 -4.80
N VAL A 424 -5.82 5.43 -3.81
CA VAL A 424 -7.18 5.94 -3.99
C VAL A 424 -7.15 7.42 -4.34
N THR A 425 -6.24 8.20 -3.75
CA THR A 425 -6.09 9.64 -4.01
C THR A 425 -5.85 9.92 -5.48
N SER A 426 -4.97 9.16 -6.14
CA SER A 426 -4.73 9.26 -7.59
C SER A 426 -5.95 8.89 -8.43
N ALA A 427 -6.73 7.87 -8.01
CA ALA A 427 -7.96 7.49 -8.70
C ALA A 427 -9.05 8.57 -8.58
N LEU A 428 -9.19 9.18 -7.40
CA LEU A 428 -10.12 10.29 -7.15
C LEU A 428 -9.75 11.52 -7.98
N GLU A 429 -8.46 11.88 -8.02
CA GLU A 429 -7.95 12.99 -8.83
C GLU A 429 -8.23 12.78 -10.32
N ALA A 430 -7.92 11.60 -10.85
CA ALA A 430 -8.08 11.30 -12.27
C ALA A 430 -9.55 11.28 -12.74
N THR A 431 -10.48 10.94 -11.83
CA THR A 431 -11.91 10.77 -12.15
C THR A 431 -12.78 11.94 -11.73
N GLY A 432 -12.27 12.83 -10.86
CA GLY A 432 -13.06 13.86 -10.20
C GLY A 432 -14.05 13.31 -9.15
N ALA A 433 -13.89 12.04 -8.76
CA ALA A 433 -14.74 11.39 -7.77
C ALA A 433 -14.44 11.88 -6.34
N ARG A 434 -15.45 11.78 -5.46
CA ARG A 434 -15.36 12.19 -4.05
C ARG A 434 -15.86 11.09 -3.11
N ILE A 435 -15.08 10.84 -2.06
CA ILE A 435 -15.46 9.96 -0.94
C ILE A 435 -16.34 10.73 0.06
N GLY A 436 -17.22 10.02 0.78
CA GLY A 436 -17.98 10.57 1.91
C GLY A 436 -19.15 11.49 1.54
N ALA A 437 -19.45 11.68 0.26
CA ALA A 437 -20.49 12.64 -0.18
C ALA A 437 -21.96 12.15 -0.01
N GLY A 438 -22.18 11.10 0.79
CA GLY A 438 -23.54 10.67 1.18
C GLY A 438 -24.18 11.56 2.26
N ASP A 439 -23.38 12.41 2.90
CA ASP A 439 -23.79 13.22 4.03
C ASP A 439 -24.36 14.56 3.52
N GLY A 440 -25.60 14.52 3.03
CA GLY A 440 -26.37 15.75 2.80
C GLY A 440 -26.55 16.52 4.10
N GLY A 441 -25.66 17.47 4.40
CA GLY A 441 -25.73 18.25 5.64
C GLY A 441 -24.62 19.29 5.83
N SER A 442 -24.76 20.44 5.15
CA SER A 442 -24.26 21.76 5.57
C SER A 442 -22.79 21.91 5.98
N ASN A 443 -21.95 22.34 5.02
CA ASN A 443 -20.94 23.35 5.32
C ASN A 443 -20.75 24.31 4.13
N ALA A 444 -21.78 25.11 3.87
CA ALA A 444 -21.66 26.37 3.15
C ALA A 444 -21.63 27.48 4.19
N GLY A 445 -20.46 27.66 4.81
CA GLY A 445 -20.12 28.83 5.61
C GLY A 445 -19.14 29.67 4.81
N SER A 446 -19.68 30.70 4.17
CA SER A 446 -19.00 31.67 3.31
C SER A 446 -17.79 32.35 3.96
N ASP A 447 -16.62 32.21 3.34
CA ASP A 447 -15.49 33.13 3.51
C ASP A 447 -15.81 34.46 2.80
N GLY A 448 -16.55 35.32 3.50
CA GLY A 448 -16.70 36.73 3.17
C GLY A 448 -15.46 37.49 3.65
N VAL A 449 -14.45 37.64 2.80
CA VAL A 449 -13.33 38.54 3.03
C VAL A 449 -13.83 39.99 2.92
N GLU A 450 -14.05 40.62 4.06
CA GLU A 450 -14.32 42.06 4.14
C GLU A 450 -13.02 42.83 3.93
N ARG A 451 -12.94 43.59 2.83
CA ARG A 451 -11.82 44.50 2.53
C ARG A 451 -11.99 45.78 3.34
N PRO A 452 -10.95 46.30 4.03
CA PRO A 452 -11.06 47.60 4.68
C PRO A 452 -11.05 48.72 3.63
N ALA A 453 -12.09 49.55 3.65
CA ALA A 453 -12.11 50.80 2.92
C ALA A 453 -11.24 51.85 3.65
N GLY A 454 -10.35 52.49 2.90
CA GLY A 454 -9.52 53.57 3.43
C GLY A 454 -10.33 54.85 3.69
N ARG A 455 -9.93 55.55 4.75
CA ARG A 455 -9.58 56.98 4.77
C ARG A 455 -8.70 57.26 5.97
#